data_AF-A0A4V3YXI9-F1
#
_entry.id   AF-A0A4V3YXI9-F1
#
_cell.length_a   1.000
_cell.length_b   1.000
_cell.length_c   1.000
_cell.angle_alpha   90.00
_cell.angle_beta   90.00
_cell.angle_gamma   90.00
#
_symmetry.space_group_name_H-M   'P 1'
#
loop_
_entity.id
_entity.type
_entity.pdbx_description
1 polymer ?
#
loop_
_entity_poly.entity_id
_entity_poly.type
_entity_poly.pdbx_seq_one_letter_code
_entity_poly.pdbx_strand_id
1 'polypeptide(L)'
;MPGKASCQWDTSVQLSYEERRLETPLPFTGANVVGQNQAPFATRIIEGAGFEDFAPEFAKKLCNDLGETEAADFDAALELVKASGTQLWRAAVDRVQGARQLKATETLPRSDDRMLYWTRTQMTKILRQWAPEWAPTAEQQEALQWEFERASRGQTDIDFPEGTNVRRMLVSGFDVFTLGVPGVPNTGLRNGNPSGATALEMDGQVIPLSDGSKMYVQAYILPVSYGPFIKGMQEDTVGPWMKPGPKQLDASISMSQGGRNIFWLEEYNGRFHGSSAGNDGQVFCPSGTRLPQVMLPLGTLTTPGAAPISEVGSGCNTVTPERWYGIDTASQWIKDNPPQFSKATLPHEMMLLANTQAGVTRPLGATSEGTEGFDVTWHTNYNYFPDCASTITATQPWHGIVNKMPAPETVQDPDPSWCSRSGGGGDYLSNESAYRNTLLRDLMGRDIPAGHIHIPVMNYYFDGNPEAGGGVRDDNAITDEKFEGYRTAIVAQGRNLLKVVGESLIK
;
A
#
# COMPACT_ATOMS: atom_id res chain seq x y z
N MET A 1 26.32 5.49 32.90
CA MET A 1 26.30 5.73 31.46
C MET A 1 25.72 4.47 30.85
N PRO A 2 24.69 4.53 29.98
CA PRO A 2 24.32 3.35 29.21
C PRO A 2 25.58 2.85 28.49
N GLY A 3 25.92 1.57 28.69
CA GLY A 3 27.16 1.00 28.19
C GLY A 3 27.11 0.96 26.67
N LYS A 4 28.14 1.46 25.99
CA LYS A 4 28.30 1.22 24.55
C LYS A 4 28.68 -0.23 24.32
N ALA A 5 28.12 -0.85 23.28
CA ALA A 5 28.51 -2.20 22.84
C ALA A 5 29.34 -2.12 21.55
N SER A 6 30.17 -3.14 21.29
CA SER A 6 30.87 -3.24 20.02
C SER A 6 29.90 -3.68 18.91
N CYS A 7 30.19 -3.32 17.67
CA CYS A 7 29.40 -3.71 16.50
C CYS A 7 30.27 -3.80 15.24
N GLN A 8 29.75 -4.53 14.26
CA GLN A 8 30.35 -4.64 12.93
C GLN A 8 29.25 -4.78 11.87
N TRP A 9 29.68 -4.81 10.60
CA TRP A 9 28.80 -5.03 9.46
C TRP A 9 29.06 -6.41 8.86
N ASP A 10 28.02 -7.24 8.78
CA ASP A 10 28.03 -8.48 8.00
C ASP A 10 27.39 -8.22 6.63
N THR A 11 28.23 -7.93 5.63
CA THR A 11 27.77 -7.72 4.26
C THR A 11 27.53 -9.02 3.49
N SER A 12 27.78 -10.18 4.11
CA SER A 12 27.57 -11.50 3.48
C SER A 12 26.14 -12.01 3.63
N VAL A 13 25.35 -11.40 4.52
CA VAL A 13 23.93 -11.74 4.71
C VAL A 13 23.16 -11.63 3.39
N GLN A 14 22.27 -12.60 3.17
CA GLN A 14 21.44 -12.60 1.97
C GLN A 14 20.44 -11.44 2.03
N LEU A 15 20.50 -10.57 1.02
CA LEU A 15 19.54 -9.48 0.87
C LEU A 15 18.15 -10.00 0.49
N SER A 16 17.12 -9.30 0.96
CA SER A 16 15.74 -9.56 0.56
C SER A 16 15.53 -9.31 -0.94
N TYR A 17 14.43 -9.82 -1.50
CA TYR A 17 14.12 -9.59 -2.91
C TYR A 17 14.02 -8.08 -3.24
N GLU A 18 13.44 -7.31 -2.33
CA GLU A 18 13.29 -5.85 -2.44
C GLU A 18 14.62 -5.12 -2.36
N GLU A 19 15.47 -5.47 -1.38
CA GLU A 19 16.77 -4.85 -1.16
C GLU A 19 17.71 -5.02 -2.36
N ARG A 20 17.62 -6.14 -3.09
CA ARG A 20 18.39 -6.35 -4.33
C ARG A 20 18.02 -5.37 -5.44
N ARG A 21 16.87 -4.69 -5.38
CA ARG A 21 16.49 -3.66 -6.36
C ARG A 21 17.22 -2.34 -6.16
N LEU A 22 17.84 -2.11 -4.99
CA LEU A 22 18.54 -0.85 -4.68
C LEU A 22 19.63 -0.50 -5.70
N GLU A 23 20.25 -1.51 -6.31
CA GLU A 23 21.31 -1.34 -7.31
C GLU A 23 20.79 -1.33 -8.76
N THR A 24 19.47 -1.41 -8.98
CA THR A 24 18.90 -1.52 -10.34
C THR A 24 18.74 -0.14 -10.98
N PRO A 25 19.38 0.14 -12.13
CA PRO A 25 19.20 1.41 -12.83
C PRO A 25 17.98 1.36 -13.77
N LEU A 26 17.55 2.54 -14.22
CA LEU A 26 16.68 2.63 -15.40
C LEU A 26 17.45 2.26 -16.68
N PRO A 27 16.77 1.95 -17.80
CA PRO A 27 17.43 1.88 -19.09
C PRO A 27 18.24 3.16 -19.36
N PHE A 28 19.49 3.00 -19.75
CA PHE A 28 20.43 4.09 -20.07
C PHE A 28 21.02 3.96 -21.49
N THR A 29 20.53 3.00 -22.27
CA THR A 29 20.79 2.82 -23.71
C THR A 29 19.51 2.34 -24.40
N GLY A 30 19.45 2.50 -25.73
CA GLY A 30 18.33 2.05 -26.55
C GLY A 30 17.59 3.19 -27.25
N ALA A 31 16.68 2.84 -28.15
CA ALA A 31 16.02 3.81 -29.05
C ALA A 31 15.11 4.82 -28.33
N ASN A 32 14.63 4.49 -27.12
CA ASN A 32 13.71 5.32 -26.34
C ASN A 32 14.39 6.02 -25.15
N VAL A 33 15.73 6.02 -25.11
CA VAL A 33 16.51 6.62 -24.04
C VAL A 33 17.13 7.91 -24.54
N VAL A 34 16.87 9.01 -23.83
CA VAL A 34 17.47 10.33 -24.08
C VAL A 34 18.55 10.63 -23.05
N GLY A 35 18.29 10.36 -21.77
CA GLY A 35 19.26 10.51 -20.69
C GLY A 35 20.36 9.45 -20.68
N GLN A 36 21.48 9.75 -20.01
CA GLN A 36 22.61 8.83 -19.84
C GLN A 36 22.92 8.52 -18.37
N ASN A 37 22.01 8.83 -17.45
CA ASN A 37 22.26 8.62 -16.03
C ASN A 37 22.19 7.13 -15.68
N GLN A 38 23.32 6.57 -15.26
CA GLN A 38 23.49 5.15 -14.91
C GLN A 38 23.34 4.87 -13.41
N ALA A 39 23.16 5.90 -12.58
CA ALA A 39 22.94 5.72 -11.16
C ALA A 39 21.69 4.85 -10.92
N PRO A 40 21.70 3.98 -9.89
CA PRO A 40 20.52 3.21 -9.53
C PRO A 40 19.29 4.10 -9.33
N PHE A 41 18.12 3.59 -9.71
CA PHE A 41 16.89 4.39 -9.65
C PHE A 41 16.59 4.85 -8.22
N ALA A 42 16.80 3.96 -7.24
CA ALA A 42 16.62 4.27 -5.82
C ALA A 42 17.44 5.49 -5.39
N THR A 43 18.73 5.54 -5.74
CA THR A 43 19.62 6.67 -5.45
C THR A 43 19.09 7.97 -6.02
N ARG A 44 18.66 7.96 -7.29
CA ARG A 44 18.13 9.15 -7.97
C ARG A 44 16.86 9.68 -7.31
N ILE A 45 15.97 8.79 -6.84
CA ILE A 45 14.76 9.19 -6.12
C ILE A 45 15.09 9.76 -4.73
N ILE A 46 15.98 9.11 -4.00
CA ILE A 46 16.35 9.50 -2.63
C ILE A 46 17.01 10.88 -2.63
N GLU A 47 18.01 11.09 -3.48
CA GLU A 47 18.70 12.39 -3.63
C GLU A 47 17.75 13.46 -4.18
N GLY A 48 16.93 13.10 -5.19
CA GLY A 48 15.96 14.02 -5.78
C GLY A 48 14.89 14.51 -4.79
N ALA A 49 14.60 13.73 -3.74
CA ALA A 49 13.66 14.07 -2.68
C ALA A 49 14.33 14.65 -1.41
N GLY A 50 15.66 14.67 -1.32
CA GLY A 50 16.39 15.21 -0.17
C GLY A 50 16.47 14.25 1.03
N PHE A 51 16.35 12.94 0.80
CA PHE A 51 16.34 11.89 1.83
C PHE A 51 17.67 11.12 1.94
N GLU A 52 18.73 11.59 1.26
CA GLU A 52 20.05 10.95 1.18
C GLU A 52 20.74 10.75 2.53
N ASP A 53 20.42 11.57 3.54
CA ASP A 53 21.08 11.54 4.85
C ASP A 53 20.53 10.43 5.78
N PHE A 54 19.30 9.96 5.56
CA PHE A 54 18.61 9.02 6.48
C PHE A 54 19.36 7.70 6.65
N ALA A 55 19.77 7.08 5.55
CA ALA A 55 20.46 5.79 5.59
C ALA A 55 21.85 5.90 6.25
N PRO A 56 22.73 6.85 5.87
CA PRO A 56 24.00 7.09 6.57
C PRO A 56 23.85 7.40 8.06
N GLU A 57 22.89 8.27 8.44
CA GLU A 57 22.66 8.59 9.85
C GLU A 57 22.18 7.38 10.65
N PHE A 58 21.29 6.57 10.07
CA PHE A 58 20.82 5.34 10.68
C PHE A 58 21.94 4.30 10.83
N ALA A 59 22.79 4.14 9.81
CA ALA A 59 23.98 3.29 9.90
C ALA A 59 24.88 3.75 11.05
N LYS A 60 25.14 5.05 11.19
CA LYS A 60 25.97 5.60 12.28
C LYS A 60 25.36 5.37 13.67
N LYS A 61 24.02 5.44 13.79
CA LYS A 61 23.29 5.13 15.03
C LYS A 61 23.42 3.64 15.41
N LEU A 62 23.34 2.75 14.41
CA LEU A 62 23.49 1.31 14.61
C LEU A 62 24.93 0.91 14.87
N CYS A 63 25.89 1.49 14.16
CA CYS A 63 27.31 1.25 14.35
C CYS A 63 28.14 2.44 13.85
N ASN A 64 28.78 3.16 14.77
CA ASN A 64 29.57 4.35 14.43
C ASN A 64 30.96 4.00 13.86
N ASP A 65 31.73 5.01 13.45
CA ASP A 65 33.06 4.83 12.84
C ASP A 65 34.11 4.19 13.78
N LEU A 66 33.81 4.12 15.09
CA LEU A 66 34.65 3.45 16.09
C LEU A 66 34.23 1.99 16.32
N GLY A 67 33.23 1.48 15.61
CA GLY A 67 32.68 0.15 15.83
C GLY A 67 31.87 0.05 17.12
N GLU A 68 31.24 1.15 17.56
CA GLU A 68 30.44 1.19 18.78
C GLU A 68 28.96 1.52 18.48
N THR A 69 28.07 1.01 19.33
CA THR A 69 26.62 1.27 19.27
C THR A 69 26.03 1.61 20.64
N GLU A 70 25.01 2.46 20.65
CA GLU A 70 24.18 2.73 21.84
C GLU A 70 23.03 1.70 21.97
N ALA A 71 22.74 0.95 20.91
CA ALA A 71 21.80 -0.18 20.92
C ALA A 71 22.46 -1.43 21.49
N ALA A 72 22.83 -1.37 22.77
CA ALA A 72 23.67 -2.36 23.45
C ALA A 72 22.95 -3.67 23.82
N ASP A 73 21.62 -3.70 23.69
CA ASP A 73 20.77 -4.87 23.88
C ASP A 73 19.53 -4.77 22.96
N PHE A 74 18.67 -5.79 23.03
CA PHE A 74 17.48 -5.87 22.20
C PHE A 74 16.49 -4.72 22.46
N ASP A 75 16.28 -4.31 23.72
CA ASP A 75 15.32 -3.26 24.04
C ASP A 75 15.79 -1.90 23.53
N ALA A 76 17.08 -1.57 23.71
CA ALA A 76 17.68 -0.37 23.16
C ALA A 76 17.66 -0.37 21.62
N ALA A 77 17.92 -1.51 20.99
CA ALA A 77 17.80 -1.66 19.54
C ALA A 77 16.35 -1.45 19.06
N LEU A 78 15.38 -1.99 19.79
CA LEU A 78 13.96 -1.86 19.47
C LEU A 78 13.49 -0.40 19.51
N GLU A 79 13.87 0.34 20.55
CA GLU A 79 13.59 1.77 20.66
C GLU A 79 14.26 2.56 19.53
N LEU A 80 15.52 2.25 19.20
CA LEU A 80 16.26 2.90 18.12
C LEU A 80 15.56 2.72 16.76
N VAL A 81 15.18 1.49 16.42
CA VAL A 81 14.57 1.20 15.11
C VAL A 81 13.17 1.79 14.98
N LYS A 82 12.37 1.76 16.06
CA LYS A 82 11.06 2.44 16.10
C LYS A 82 11.21 3.94 15.91
N ALA A 83 12.09 4.58 16.69
CA ALA A 83 12.33 6.02 16.59
C ALA A 83 12.82 6.43 15.20
N SER A 84 13.73 5.64 14.60
CA SER A 84 14.25 5.90 13.26
C SER A 84 13.19 5.70 12.17
N GLY A 85 12.33 4.69 12.32
CA GLY A 85 11.19 4.48 11.41
C GLY A 85 10.18 5.62 11.50
N THR A 86 9.78 6.03 12.70
CA THR A 86 8.86 7.17 12.90
C THR A 86 9.46 8.48 12.37
N GLN A 87 10.78 8.70 12.54
CA GLN A 87 11.46 9.87 11.97
C GLN A 87 11.35 9.89 10.45
N LEU A 88 11.52 8.74 9.79
CA LEU A 88 11.39 8.63 8.33
C LEU A 88 9.95 8.88 7.87
N TRP A 89 8.96 8.29 8.55
CA TRP A 89 7.53 8.50 8.25
C TRP A 89 7.17 9.98 8.31
N ARG A 90 7.43 10.64 9.44
CA ARG A 90 7.10 12.05 9.65
C ARG A 90 7.80 12.97 8.66
N ALA A 91 9.05 12.70 8.32
CA ALA A 91 9.74 13.49 7.31
C ALA A 91 9.11 13.37 5.91
N ALA A 92 8.54 12.22 5.56
CA ALA A 92 7.80 12.03 4.32
C ALA A 92 6.47 12.80 4.33
N VAL A 93 5.72 12.73 5.43
CA VAL A 93 4.49 13.51 5.63
C VAL A 93 4.79 15.02 5.56
N ASP A 94 5.78 15.50 6.32
CA ASP A 94 6.19 16.91 6.35
C ASP A 94 6.62 17.42 4.97
N ARG A 95 7.28 16.57 4.17
CA ARG A 95 7.65 16.90 2.80
C ARG A 95 6.42 17.12 1.93
N VAL A 96 5.53 16.11 1.89
CA VAL A 96 4.35 16.08 1.02
C VAL A 96 3.41 17.23 1.35
N GLN A 97 3.16 17.45 2.64
CA GLN A 97 2.26 18.50 3.14
C GLN A 97 2.87 19.90 3.16
N GLY A 98 4.15 20.05 2.78
CA GLY A 98 4.79 21.36 2.73
C GLY A 98 5.26 21.92 4.08
N ALA A 99 5.25 21.12 5.15
CA ALA A 99 5.65 21.54 6.50
C ALA A 99 7.16 21.75 6.64
N ARG A 100 7.98 21.19 5.74
CA ARG A 100 9.42 21.51 5.64
C ARG A 100 9.80 22.28 4.38
N GLN A 101 10.87 23.07 4.48
CA GLN A 101 11.50 23.69 3.32
C GLN A 101 12.26 22.62 2.51
N LEU A 102 12.22 22.75 1.18
CA LEU A 102 13.00 21.90 0.28
C LEU A 102 14.44 22.41 0.23
N LYS A 103 15.42 21.51 0.27
CA LYS A 103 16.81 21.86 -0.04
C LYS A 103 16.89 22.31 -1.51
N ALA A 104 17.81 23.21 -1.84
CA ALA A 104 18.01 23.67 -3.23
C ALA A 104 18.42 22.55 -4.20
N THR A 105 18.90 21.42 -3.68
CA THR A 105 19.30 20.22 -4.42
C THR A 105 18.13 19.29 -4.73
N GLU A 106 16.97 19.48 -4.10
CA GLU A 106 15.79 18.65 -4.33
C GLU A 106 15.16 19.00 -5.68
N THR A 107 14.92 17.98 -6.50
CA THR A 107 14.46 18.13 -7.89
C THR A 107 13.10 17.49 -8.14
N LEU A 108 12.63 16.63 -7.24
CA LEU A 108 11.32 15.99 -7.34
C LEU A 108 10.22 16.85 -6.71
N PRO A 109 8.97 16.76 -7.20
CA PRO A 109 7.82 17.38 -6.56
C PRO A 109 7.63 16.93 -5.10
N ARG A 110 6.97 17.76 -4.30
CA ARG A 110 6.67 17.46 -2.88
C ARG A 110 5.84 16.19 -2.73
N SER A 111 4.87 16.01 -3.62
CA SER A 111 3.91 14.89 -3.61
C SER A 111 4.50 13.55 -4.02
N ASP A 112 5.77 13.47 -4.43
CA ASP A 112 6.38 12.20 -4.81
C ASP A 112 6.40 11.24 -3.63
N ASP A 113 5.82 10.06 -3.81
CA ASP A 113 5.63 9.02 -2.78
C ASP A 113 6.77 8.00 -2.74
N ARG A 114 7.59 7.94 -3.80
CA ARG A 114 8.55 6.85 -4.02
C ARG A 114 9.73 6.93 -3.06
N MET A 115 10.04 8.12 -2.55
CA MET A 115 11.17 8.34 -1.63
C MET A 115 11.05 7.53 -0.35
N LEU A 116 9.84 7.42 0.21
CA LEU A 116 9.61 6.70 1.46
C LEU A 116 9.96 5.22 1.29
N TYR A 117 9.49 4.60 0.19
CA TYR A 117 9.78 3.20 -0.12
C TYR A 117 11.28 2.95 -0.28
N TRP A 118 11.96 3.76 -1.11
CA TRP A 118 13.37 3.52 -1.43
C TRP A 118 14.30 3.81 -0.25
N THR A 119 14.07 4.91 0.49
CA THR A 119 14.86 5.22 1.70
C THR A 119 14.64 4.15 2.78
N ARG A 120 13.39 3.73 3.02
CA ARG A 120 13.11 2.63 3.95
C ARG A 120 13.82 1.36 3.52
N THR A 121 13.76 0.98 2.25
CA THR A 121 14.45 -0.21 1.73
C THR A 121 15.97 -0.15 1.94
N GLN A 122 16.61 1.02 1.79
CA GLN A 122 18.03 1.19 2.14
C GLN A 122 18.29 0.97 3.63
N MET A 123 17.44 1.53 4.50
CA MET A 123 17.57 1.37 5.95
C MET A 123 17.31 -0.07 6.41
N THR A 124 16.35 -0.78 5.80
CA THR A 124 16.07 -2.21 6.04
C THR A 124 17.28 -3.09 5.66
N LYS A 125 17.97 -2.78 4.55
CA LYS A 125 19.25 -3.41 4.19
C LYS A 125 20.32 -3.16 5.25
N ILE A 126 20.47 -1.92 5.71
CA ILE A 126 21.45 -1.56 6.76
C ILE A 126 21.15 -2.34 8.04
N LEU A 127 19.90 -2.36 8.51
CA LEU A 127 19.50 -3.11 9.69
C LEU A 127 19.78 -4.61 9.53
N ARG A 128 19.57 -5.18 8.33
CA ARG A 128 19.91 -6.58 8.02
C ARG A 128 21.39 -6.91 8.15
N GLN A 129 22.25 -5.96 7.77
CA GLN A 129 23.70 -6.13 7.77
C GLN A 129 24.34 -5.79 9.12
N TRP A 130 23.58 -5.19 10.04
CA TRP A 130 24.09 -4.83 11.37
C TRP A 130 24.32 -6.07 12.23
N ALA A 131 25.54 -6.21 12.76
CA ALA A 131 25.94 -7.32 13.60
C ALA A 131 26.56 -6.80 14.92
N PRO A 132 25.74 -6.53 15.96
CA PRO A 132 26.24 -6.10 17.26
C PRO A 132 26.84 -7.28 18.06
N GLU A 133 27.71 -6.97 19.01
CA GLU A 133 28.42 -7.96 19.85
C GLU A 133 27.46 -8.85 20.66
N TRP A 134 26.31 -8.32 21.08
CA TRP A 134 25.29 -9.08 21.81
C TRP A 134 24.56 -10.12 20.94
N ALA A 135 24.83 -10.14 19.62
CA ALA A 135 24.45 -11.19 18.67
C ALA A 135 22.96 -11.57 18.73
N PRO A 136 22.04 -10.74 18.17
CA PRO A 136 20.62 -11.03 18.13
C PRO A 136 20.31 -12.42 17.58
N THR A 137 19.34 -13.10 18.18
CA THR A 137 18.75 -14.29 17.56
C THR A 137 18.05 -13.92 16.26
N ALA A 138 17.76 -14.91 15.41
CA ALA A 138 17.01 -14.69 14.17
C ALA A 138 15.63 -14.06 14.44
N GLU A 139 14.96 -14.49 15.51
CA GLU A 139 13.67 -13.95 15.94
C GLU A 139 13.77 -12.50 16.41
N GLN A 140 14.85 -12.16 17.15
CA GLN A 140 15.10 -10.78 17.56
C GLN A 140 15.39 -9.90 16.33
N GLN A 141 16.18 -10.38 15.38
CA GLN A 141 16.48 -9.65 14.15
C GLN A 141 15.22 -9.45 13.29
N GLU A 142 14.36 -10.47 13.20
CA GLU A 142 13.06 -10.36 12.53
C GLU A 142 12.15 -9.36 13.24
N ALA A 143 12.10 -9.36 14.58
CA ALA A 143 11.32 -8.41 15.35
C ALA A 143 11.79 -6.96 15.17
N LEU A 144 13.11 -6.72 15.12
CA LEU A 144 13.68 -5.41 14.82
C LEU A 144 13.29 -4.93 13.42
N GLN A 145 13.38 -5.81 12.42
CA GLN A 145 12.95 -5.50 11.05
C GLN A 145 11.44 -5.21 10.99
N TRP A 146 10.63 -6.03 11.66
CA TRP A 146 9.18 -5.87 11.71
C TRP A 146 8.78 -4.52 12.30
N GLU A 147 9.35 -4.14 13.44
CA GLU A 147 9.01 -2.89 14.11
C GLU A 147 9.55 -1.66 13.37
N PHE A 148 10.72 -1.76 12.72
CA PHE A 148 11.20 -0.73 11.79
C PHE A 148 10.22 -0.53 10.63
N GLU A 149 9.81 -1.62 9.98
CA GLU A 149 8.91 -1.60 8.83
C GLU A 149 7.52 -1.04 9.18
N ARG A 150 7.01 -1.34 10.38
CA ARG A 150 5.75 -0.76 10.88
C ARG A 150 5.88 0.73 11.19
N ALA A 151 6.93 1.13 11.91
CA ALA A 151 7.14 2.52 12.29
C ALA A 151 7.37 3.44 11.08
N SER A 152 8.15 2.98 10.10
CA SER A 152 8.42 3.70 8.84
C SER A 152 7.25 3.72 7.85
N ARG A 153 6.12 3.08 8.18
CA ARG A 153 4.86 3.13 7.42
C ARG A 153 3.75 3.90 8.14
N GLY A 154 4.07 4.59 9.23
CA GLY A 154 3.10 5.34 10.04
C GLY A 154 2.21 4.47 10.93
N GLN A 155 2.34 3.14 10.89
CA GLN A 155 1.42 2.23 11.60
C GLN A 155 1.51 2.35 13.12
N THR A 156 2.63 2.86 13.65
CA THR A 156 2.83 3.12 15.08
C THR A 156 2.66 4.61 15.44
N ASP A 157 2.44 5.49 14.46
CA ASP A 157 2.29 6.94 14.67
C ASP A 157 0.82 7.36 14.79
N ILE A 158 -0.11 6.46 14.46
CA ILE A 158 -1.56 6.70 14.53
C ILE A 158 -1.96 7.08 15.97
N ASP A 159 -2.56 8.26 16.13
CA ASP A 159 -3.19 8.68 17.38
C ASP A 159 -4.44 9.52 17.13
N PHE A 160 -5.60 9.01 17.56
CA PHE A 160 -6.87 9.72 17.43
C PHE A 160 -7.25 10.48 18.72
N PRO A 161 -7.96 11.61 18.62
CA PRO A 161 -8.46 12.31 19.81
C PRO A 161 -9.67 11.59 20.43
N GLU A 162 -9.92 11.86 21.71
CA GLU A 162 -11.15 11.46 22.40
C GLU A 162 -12.28 12.48 22.18
N GLY A 163 -13.51 12.10 22.54
CA GLY A 163 -14.67 13.00 22.56
C GLY A 163 -15.74 12.68 21.53
N THR A 164 -16.88 13.36 21.67
CA THR A 164 -18.11 13.12 20.88
C THR A 164 -18.27 14.07 19.69
N ASN A 165 -17.62 15.25 19.73
CA ASN A 165 -17.65 16.24 18.64
C ASN A 165 -16.50 16.03 17.62
N VAL A 166 -16.04 14.78 17.48
CA VAL A 166 -14.98 14.41 16.54
C VAL A 166 -15.41 13.17 15.76
N ARG A 167 -14.86 13.01 14.56
CA ARG A 167 -14.94 11.80 13.73
C ARG A 167 -13.53 11.30 13.45
N ARG A 168 -13.34 9.99 13.42
CA ARG A 168 -12.03 9.34 13.29
C ARG A 168 -12.01 8.47 12.05
N MET A 169 -11.21 8.88 11.07
CA MET A 169 -11.03 8.15 9.83
C MET A 169 -9.61 7.62 9.76
N LEU A 170 -9.48 6.32 9.56
CA LEU A 170 -8.22 5.70 9.23
C LEU A 170 -8.16 5.44 7.72
N VAL A 171 -7.06 5.84 7.08
CA VAL A 171 -6.84 5.68 5.64
C VAL A 171 -5.58 4.87 5.38
N SER A 172 -5.65 3.86 4.51
CA SER A 172 -4.44 3.16 4.04
C SER A 172 -4.10 3.48 2.60
N GLY A 173 -2.81 3.64 2.33
CA GLY A 173 -2.22 3.61 0.99
C GLY A 173 -1.30 2.40 0.81
N PHE A 174 -0.63 2.30 -0.33
CA PHE A 174 0.32 1.22 -0.62
C PHE A 174 1.68 1.76 -1.06
N ASP A 175 2.71 0.97 -0.80
CA ASP A 175 4.03 1.13 -1.39
C ASP A 175 4.00 1.09 -2.94
N VAL A 176 5.08 1.53 -3.58
CA VAL A 176 5.28 1.43 -5.03
C VAL A 176 5.36 -0.04 -5.48
N PHE A 177 5.02 -0.35 -6.73
CA PHE A 177 4.92 -1.72 -7.20
C PHE A 177 5.19 -1.91 -8.70
N THR A 178 5.27 -3.17 -9.14
CA THR A 178 5.62 -3.55 -10.52
C THR A 178 7.00 -3.02 -10.91
N LEU A 179 7.95 -3.17 -9.99
CA LEU A 179 9.31 -2.63 -10.07
C LEU A 179 10.29 -3.46 -10.94
N GLY A 180 9.79 -4.52 -11.58
CA GLY A 180 10.59 -5.45 -12.37
C GLY A 180 11.48 -6.37 -11.54
N VAL A 181 12.40 -7.03 -12.25
CA VAL A 181 13.33 -8.03 -11.71
C VAL A 181 14.59 -7.32 -11.15
N PRO A 182 15.06 -7.66 -9.93
CA PRO A 182 16.27 -7.09 -9.37
C PRO A 182 17.47 -7.26 -10.30
N GLY A 183 18.24 -6.17 -10.48
CA GLY A 183 19.42 -6.13 -11.34
C GLY A 183 19.15 -6.01 -12.84
N VAL A 184 17.89 -6.02 -13.28
CA VAL A 184 17.52 -5.88 -14.70
C VAL A 184 16.96 -4.48 -14.97
N PRO A 185 17.64 -3.64 -15.78
CA PRO A 185 17.15 -2.31 -16.12
C PRO A 185 15.76 -2.37 -16.75
N ASN A 186 14.81 -1.60 -16.22
CA ASN A 186 13.43 -1.59 -16.68
C ASN A 186 12.73 -0.26 -16.36
N THR A 187 11.64 0.04 -17.08
CA THR A 187 10.85 1.26 -16.87
C THR A 187 9.80 1.14 -15.77
N GLY A 188 9.53 -0.07 -15.28
CA GLY A 188 8.59 -0.33 -14.18
C GLY A 188 9.07 0.21 -12.83
N LEU A 189 10.39 0.33 -12.65
CA LEU A 189 10.98 1.04 -11.50
C LEU A 189 10.43 2.45 -11.31
N ARG A 190 10.01 3.11 -12.39
CA ARG A 190 9.47 4.47 -12.36
C ARG A 190 8.12 4.58 -11.68
N ASN A 191 7.39 3.47 -11.52
CA ASN A 191 6.04 3.48 -11.00
C ASN A 191 5.96 4.15 -9.62
N GLY A 192 5.03 5.11 -9.52
CA GLY A 192 4.54 5.60 -8.24
C GLY A 192 3.34 4.77 -7.78
N ASN A 193 2.86 5.06 -6.58
CA ASN A 193 1.56 4.63 -6.10
C ASN A 193 0.78 5.84 -5.56
N PRO A 194 -0.25 6.31 -6.28
CA PRO A 194 -0.95 7.52 -5.89
C PRO A 194 -1.77 7.33 -4.60
N SER A 195 -1.98 6.08 -4.14
CA SER A 195 -2.63 5.85 -2.84
C SER A 195 -1.66 6.08 -1.69
N GLY A 196 -0.36 5.79 -1.90
CA GLY A 196 0.70 6.17 -0.96
C GLY A 196 0.86 7.68 -0.88
N ALA A 197 0.85 8.37 -2.03
CA ALA A 197 0.85 9.84 -2.07
C ALA A 197 -0.38 10.43 -1.35
N THR A 198 -1.57 9.85 -1.56
CA THR A 198 -2.80 10.29 -0.90
C THR A 198 -2.73 10.06 0.61
N ALA A 199 -2.21 8.91 1.08
CA ALA A 199 -2.04 8.64 2.50
C ALA A 199 -1.10 9.66 3.18
N LEU A 200 0.03 9.99 2.55
CA LEU A 200 0.96 11.00 3.07
C LEU A 200 0.35 12.40 3.12
N GLU A 201 -0.43 12.79 2.10
CA GLU A 201 -1.16 14.06 2.07
C GLU A 201 -2.25 14.13 3.17
N MET A 202 -2.84 12.99 3.51
CA MET A 202 -4.00 12.91 4.42
C MET A 202 -3.64 12.67 5.88
N ASP A 203 -2.43 12.17 6.18
CA ASP A 203 -2.03 11.87 7.56
C ASP A 203 -2.06 13.13 8.44
N GLY A 204 -2.64 13.02 9.64
CA GLY A 204 -2.78 14.15 10.57
C GLY A 204 -3.74 15.27 10.13
N GLN A 205 -4.41 15.16 8.99
CA GLN A 205 -5.33 16.20 8.52
C GLN A 205 -6.56 16.30 9.44
N VAL A 206 -6.96 17.54 9.74
CA VAL A 206 -8.18 17.85 10.50
C VAL A 206 -9.14 18.61 9.59
N ILE A 207 -10.22 17.93 9.21
CA ILE A 207 -11.21 18.44 8.26
C ILE A 207 -12.44 18.92 9.04
N PRO A 208 -12.82 20.21 8.94
CA PRO A 208 -14.09 20.68 9.48
C PRO A 208 -15.25 20.07 8.69
N LEU A 209 -16.27 19.59 9.39
CA LEU A 209 -17.49 19.04 8.81
C LEU A 209 -18.63 20.07 8.86
N SER A 210 -19.64 19.90 8.02
CA SER A 210 -20.74 20.87 7.90
C SER A 210 -21.60 21.06 9.16
N ASP A 211 -21.60 20.10 10.09
CA ASP A 211 -22.26 20.19 11.41
C ASP A 211 -21.44 20.92 12.49
N GLY A 212 -20.23 21.38 12.15
CA GLY A 212 -19.30 22.02 13.07
C GLY A 212 -18.42 21.05 13.87
N SER A 213 -18.58 19.73 13.68
CA SER A 213 -17.64 18.73 14.17
C SER A 213 -16.37 18.69 13.32
N LYS A 214 -15.38 17.90 13.75
CA LYS A 214 -14.09 17.75 13.05
C LYS A 214 -13.81 16.29 12.76
N MET A 215 -13.45 15.99 11.52
CA MET A 215 -12.87 14.70 11.14
C MET A 215 -11.36 14.75 11.28
N TYR A 216 -10.81 13.84 12.08
CA TYR A 216 -9.38 13.59 12.20
C TYR A 216 -9.04 12.39 11.32
N VAL A 217 -8.13 12.62 10.39
CA VAL A 217 -7.61 11.58 9.52
C VAL A 217 -6.24 11.17 10.03
N GLN A 218 -6.05 9.86 10.17
CA GLN A 218 -4.73 9.26 10.33
C GLN A 218 -4.52 8.32 9.15
N ALA A 219 -3.29 8.20 8.69
CA ALA A 219 -2.98 7.34 7.56
C ALA A 219 -1.77 6.46 7.81
N TYR A 220 -1.71 5.37 7.04
CA TYR A 220 -0.58 4.46 7.07
C TYR A 220 -0.38 3.83 5.69
N ILE A 221 0.81 3.27 5.48
CA ILE A 221 1.15 2.57 4.25
C ILE A 221 1.13 1.06 4.49
N LEU A 222 0.62 0.33 3.50
CA LEU A 222 0.69 -1.12 3.41
C LEU A 222 1.80 -1.55 2.45
N PRO A 223 2.53 -2.63 2.78
CA PRO A 223 3.49 -3.19 1.86
C PRO A 223 2.79 -3.83 0.67
N VAL A 224 3.45 -3.84 -0.48
CA VAL A 224 3.03 -4.64 -1.63
C VAL A 224 3.72 -6.02 -1.56
N SER A 225 3.60 -6.72 -0.43
CA SER A 225 4.17 -8.07 -0.19
C SER A 225 3.19 -8.90 0.63
N TYR A 226 3.04 -10.21 0.35
CA TYR A 226 2.00 -11.03 0.99
C TYR A 226 2.36 -11.46 2.42
N GLY A 227 3.64 -11.69 2.69
CA GLY A 227 4.08 -12.19 4.01
C GLY A 227 3.64 -11.29 5.18
N PRO A 228 3.81 -9.96 5.10
CA PRO A 228 3.26 -9.05 6.11
C PRO A 228 1.74 -9.16 6.34
N PHE A 229 0.95 -9.41 5.30
CA PHE A 229 -0.50 -9.63 5.45
C PHE A 229 -0.80 -10.96 6.15
N ILE A 230 -0.12 -12.06 5.79
CA ILE A 230 -0.25 -13.35 6.50
C ILE A 230 0.09 -13.18 7.98
N LYS A 231 1.18 -12.47 8.28
CA LYS A 231 1.63 -12.19 9.64
C LYS A 231 0.71 -11.25 10.40
N GLY A 232 -0.21 -10.57 9.71
CA GLY A 232 -1.27 -9.74 10.31
C GLY A 232 -0.96 -8.26 10.48
N MET A 233 -0.05 -7.72 9.67
CA MET A 233 0.36 -6.31 9.75
C MET A 233 -0.84 -5.35 9.68
N GLN A 234 -1.80 -5.62 8.81
CA GLN A 234 -2.97 -4.76 8.67
C GLN A 234 -3.89 -4.88 9.88
N GLU A 235 -4.21 -6.09 10.31
CA GLU A 235 -5.09 -6.32 11.45
C GLU A 235 -4.49 -5.77 12.74
N ASP A 236 -3.18 -5.91 12.94
CA ASP A 236 -2.48 -5.32 14.08
C ASP A 236 -2.48 -3.78 14.06
N THR A 237 -2.57 -3.18 12.87
CA THR A 237 -2.64 -1.73 12.70
C THR A 237 -4.06 -1.21 12.94
N VAL A 238 -5.06 -1.84 12.31
CA VAL A 238 -6.44 -1.34 12.29
C VAL A 238 -7.25 -1.83 13.49
N GLY A 239 -7.05 -3.09 13.87
CA GLY A 239 -7.85 -3.79 14.87
C GLY A 239 -7.89 -3.13 16.25
N PRO A 240 -6.78 -2.56 16.77
CA PRO A 240 -6.82 -1.81 18.03
C PRO A 240 -7.83 -0.66 18.02
N TRP A 241 -8.00 0.01 16.87
CA TRP A 241 -8.92 1.14 16.71
C TRP A 241 -10.35 0.74 16.38
N MET A 242 -10.59 -0.51 15.98
CA MET A 242 -11.94 -1.06 15.80
C MET A 242 -12.56 -1.54 17.12
N LYS A 243 -11.74 -1.84 18.14
CA LYS A 243 -12.21 -2.27 19.47
C LYS A 243 -12.97 -1.13 20.19
N PRO A 244 -13.98 -1.46 21.03
CA PRO A 244 -14.66 -0.46 21.86
C PRO A 244 -13.68 0.36 22.69
N GLY A 245 -13.79 1.69 22.61
CA GLY A 245 -12.92 2.60 23.33
C GLY A 245 -13.17 4.07 22.98
N PRO A 246 -12.59 5.02 23.74
CA PRO A 246 -12.83 6.45 23.56
C PRO A 246 -12.24 7.03 22.25
N LYS A 247 -11.37 6.26 21.58
CA LYS A 247 -10.70 6.61 20.32
C LYS A 247 -11.11 5.70 19.15
N GLN A 248 -12.21 4.96 19.29
CA GLN A 248 -12.67 3.99 18.30
C GLN A 248 -13.01 4.64 16.95
N LEU A 249 -12.69 3.98 15.84
CA LEU A 249 -12.91 4.49 14.48
C LEU A 249 -14.39 4.73 14.15
N ASP A 250 -14.61 5.79 13.37
CA ASP A 250 -15.87 6.13 12.72
C ASP A 250 -15.84 5.82 11.21
N ALA A 251 -14.65 5.65 10.60
CA ALA A 251 -14.48 5.16 9.23
C ALA A 251 -13.11 4.49 9.02
N SER A 252 -13.03 3.48 8.16
CA SER A 252 -11.79 2.77 7.80
C SER A 252 -11.70 2.53 6.29
N ILE A 253 -10.91 3.34 5.58
CA ILE A 253 -10.86 3.36 4.12
C ILE A 253 -9.50 2.87 3.65
N SER A 254 -9.47 1.85 2.79
CA SER A 254 -8.24 1.46 2.10
C SER A 254 -8.23 1.98 0.67
N MET A 255 -7.07 2.37 0.16
CA MET A 255 -6.92 2.91 -1.19
C MET A 255 -5.76 2.24 -1.92
N SER A 256 -5.95 1.94 -3.20
CA SER A 256 -4.89 1.38 -4.04
C SER A 256 -5.09 1.72 -5.51
N GLN A 257 -4.05 1.56 -6.34
CA GLN A 257 -4.15 1.84 -7.76
C GLN A 257 -4.94 0.75 -8.50
N GLY A 258 -5.98 1.14 -9.24
CA GLY A 258 -6.85 0.26 -10.02
C GLY A 258 -6.77 0.53 -11.53
N GLY A 259 -7.92 0.84 -12.13
CA GLY A 259 -8.07 1.02 -13.57
C GLY A 259 -7.64 2.39 -14.12
N ARG A 260 -7.78 2.56 -15.43
CA ARG A 260 -7.41 3.81 -16.13
C ARG A 260 -8.52 4.86 -16.00
N ASN A 261 -8.17 6.08 -15.63
CA ASN A 261 -9.02 7.27 -15.68
C ASN A 261 -10.35 7.19 -14.89
N ILE A 262 -10.43 6.36 -13.85
CA ILE A 262 -11.64 6.15 -13.06
C ILE A 262 -11.33 5.75 -11.62
N PHE A 263 -12.14 6.24 -10.67
CA PHE A 263 -12.21 5.76 -9.30
C PHE A 263 -13.29 4.68 -9.18
N TRP A 264 -12.92 3.55 -8.59
CA TRP A 264 -13.81 2.43 -8.30
C TRP A 264 -14.07 2.38 -6.80
N LEU A 265 -15.33 2.57 -6.41
CA LEU A 265 -15.81 2.33 -5.05
C LEU A 265 -16.18 0.85 -4.98
N GLU A 266 -15.29 0.02 -4.45
CA GLU A 266 -15.44 -1.44 -4.50
C GLU A 266 -16.55 -1.93 -3.58
N GLU A 267 -17.49 -2.69 -4.11
CA GLU A 267 -18.59 -3.28 -3.33
C GLU A 267 -18.19 -4.62 -2.69
N TYR A 268 -17.54 -5.50 -3.45
CA TYR A 268 -17.24 -6.87 -3.02
C TYR A 268 -15.74 -7.17 -3.09
N ASN A 269 -15.23 -7.81 -2.04
CA ASN A 269 -13.85 -8.27 -1.93
C ASN A 269 -13.83 -9.79 -1.80
N GLY A 270 -12.89 -10.46 -2.48
CA GLY A 270 -12.82 -11.92 -2.50
C GLY A 270 -11.77 -12.48 -1.53
N ARG A 271 -11.99 -13.69 -1.01
CA ARG A 271 -11.03 -14.44 -0.19
C ARG A 271 -9.90 -15.09 -1.01
N PHE A 272 -10.07 -15.20 -2.33
CA PHE A 272 -9.04 -15.73 -3.24
C PHE A 272 -7.94 -14.69 -3.49
N HIS A 273 -6.66 -15.10 -3.47
CA HIS A 273 -5.53 -14.20 -3.70
C HIS A 273 -4.35 -14.86 -4.42
N GLY A 274 -3.27 -14.11 -4.64
CA GLY A 274 -1.93 -14.69 -4.78
C GLY A 274 -1.46 -14.98 -6.20
N SER A 275 -2.26 -14.63 -7.23
CA SER A 275 -1.98 -15.03 -8.62
C SER A 275 -0.82 -14.29 -9.28
N SER A 276 -0.33 -13.22 -8.64
CA SER A 276 0.78 -12.40 -9.11
C SER A 276 1.73 -12.11 -7.96
N ALA A 277 3.02 -11.93 -8.29
CA ALA A 277 4.05 -11.68 -7.29
C ALA A 277 3.94 -10.30 -6.66
N GLY A 278 4.19 -10.24 -5.34
CA GLY A 278 4.46 -8.99 -4.64
C GLY A 278 5.85 -8.43 -4.95
N ASN A 279 6.21 -7.35 -4.25
CA ASN A 279 7.57 -6.82 -4.20
C ASN A 279 8.55 -7.82 -3.56
N ASP A 280 8.07 -8.70 -2.68
CA ASP A 280 8.78 -9.88 -2.16
C ASP A 280 9.13 -10.93 -3.23
N GLY A 281 8.58 -10.82 -4.44
CA GLY A 281 8.81 -11.74 -5.55
C GLY A 281 8.08 -13.08 -5.42
N GLN A 282 7.22 -13.28 -4.41
CA GLN A 282 6.54 -14.56 -4.17
C GLN A 282 5.18 -14.62 -4.87
N VAL A 283 4.93 -15.72 -5.60
CA VAL A 283 3.61 -16.03 -6.17
C VAL A 283 2.98 -17.15 -5.33
N PHE A 284 1.93 -16.84 -4.57
CA PHE A 284 1.31 -17.81 -3.66
C PHE A 284 0.31 -18.74 -4.36
N CYS A 285 -0.28 -18.28 -5.46
CA CYS A 285 -1.34 -18.99 -6.16
C CYS A 285 -0.95 -19.20 -7.64
N PRO A 286 -0.47 -20.38 -8.05
CA PRO A 286 -0.13 -20.64 -9.45
C PRO A 286 -1.37 -20.63 -10.35
N SER A 287 -1.20 -20.40 -11.65
CA SER A 287 -2.31 -20.35 -12.60
C SER A 287 -3.12 -21.66 -12.66
N GLY A 288 -4.44 -21.57 -12.89
CA GLY A 288 -5.29 -22.74 -13.13
C GLY A 288 -5.75 -23.48 -11.86
N THR A 289 -5.84 -22.78 -10.74
CA THR A 289 -6.17 -23.30 -9.40
C THR A 289 -7.44 -22.67 -8.81
N ARG A 290 -7.86 -23.10 -7.61
CA ARG A 290 -9.08 -22.68 -6.88
C ARG A 290 -8.89 -22.66 -5.35
N LEU A 291 -9.89 -22.15 -4.62
CA LEU A 291 -9.96 -22.22 -3.15
C LEU A 291 -10.44 -23.61 -2.65
N PRO A 292 -9.81 -24.17 -1.60
CA PRO A 292 -8.37 -24.31 -1.50
C PRO A 292 -7.96 -25.51 -2.36
N GLN A 293 -6.96 -25.36 -3.22
CA GLN A 293 -6.40 -26.55 -3.86
C GLN A 293 -5.05 -26.98 -3.28
N VAL A 294 -4.22 -26.07 -2.76
CA VAL A 294 -2.90 -26.44 -2.22
C VAL A 294 -2.46 -25.44 -1.15
N MET A 295 -1.99 -25.94 0.00
CA MET A 295 -1.05 -25.21 0.85
C MET A 295 0.36 -25.54 0.42
N LEU A 296 1.18 -24.54 0.15
CA LEU A 296 2.52 -24.76 -0.39
C LEU A 296 3.54 -24.95 0.74
N PRO A 297 4.40 -25.98 0.68
CA PRO A 297 5.50 -26.11 1.61
C PRO A 297 6.45 -24.91 1.55
N LEU A 298 7.07 -24.56 2.69
CA LEU A 298 8.16 -23.59 2.73
C LEU A 298 9.29 -23.99 1.78
N GLY A 299 9.90 -23.02 1.11
CA GLY A 299 10.94 -23.24 0.11
C GLY A 299 10.41 -23.57 -1.29
N THR A 300 9.10 -23.76 -1.48
CA THR A 300 8.52 -24.06 -2.80
C THR A 300 8.72 -22.91 -3.78
N LEU A 301 9.22 -23.21 -4.98
CA LEU A 301 9.24 -22.30 -6.12
C LEU A 301 8.01 -22.57 -7.00
N THR A 302 7.07 -21.64 -7.03
CA THR A 302 5.79 -21.81 -7.74
C THR A 302 5.87 -21.52 -9.23
N THR A 303 6.75 -20.60 -9.64
CA THR A 303 7.04 -20.30 -11.04
C THR A 303 8.51 -19.92 -11.23
N PRO A 304 9.11 -20.13 -12.41
CA PRO A 304 10.47 -19.68 -12.70
C PRO A 304 10.66 -18.18 -12.43
N GLY A 305 11.71 -17.83 -11.67
CA GLY A 305 12.04 -16.43 -11.34
C GLY A 305 11.30 -15.84 -10.13
N ALA A 306 10.32 -16.55 -9.55
CA ALA A 306 9.71 -16.17 -8.28
C ALA A 306 10.66 -16.46 -7.10
N ALA A 307 10.48 -15.72 -6.02
CA ALA A 307 11.06 -16.05 -4.73
C ALA A 307 10.35 -17.28 -4.13
N PRO A 308 11.06 -18.13 -3.37
CA PRO A 308 10.45 -19.28 -2.72
C PRO A 308 9.45 -18.85 -1.65
N ILE A 309 8.43 -19.68 -1.44
CA ILE A 309 7.47 -19.52 -0.35
C ILE A 309 8.20 -19.46 1.01
N SER A 310 7.89 -18.45 1.80
CA SER A 310 8.51 -18.19 3.11
C SER A 310 7.53 -18.20 4.29
N GLU A 311 6.24 -18.37 4.03
CA GLU A 311 5.19 -18.25 5.06
C GLU A 311 4.26 -19.47 5.05
N VAL A 312 3.81 -19.86 6.25
CA VAL A 312 2.82 -20.92 6.45
C VAL A 312 1.43 -20.42 6.02
N GLY A 313 0.60 -21.33 5.52
CA GLY A 313 -0.72 -20.99 4.97
C GLY A 313 -0.68 -20.37 3.57
N SER A 314 0.49 -20.36 2.93
CA SER A 314 0.64 -19.92 1.54
C SER A 314 -0.18 -20.78 0.58
N GLY A 315 -0.85 -20.11 -0.37
CA GLY A 315 -1.75 -20.73 -1.32
C GLY A 315 -2.66 -19.68 -1.95
N CYS A 316 -3.86 -20.08 -2.36
CA CYS A 316 -4.83 -19.17 -2.98
C CYS A 316 -5.80 -18.55 -1.98
N ASN A 317 -5.54 -18.68 -0.68
CA ASN A 317 -6.45 -18.30 0.39
C ASN A 317 -5.87 -17.16 1.22
N THR A 318 -6.62 -16.07 1.35
CA THR A 318 -6.35 -15.05 2.36
C THR A 318 -6.31 -15.67 3.76
N VAL A 319 -5.15 -15.59 4.42
CA VAL A 319 -4.92 -16.08 5.79
C VAL A 319 -5.13 -14.94 6.77
N THR A 320 -6.18 -15.03 7.59
CA THR A 320 -6.44 -14.07 8.66
C THR A 320 -5.83 -14.56 9.97
N PRO A 321 -5.04 -13.73 10.68
CA PRO A 321 -4.37 -14.17 11.90
C PRO A 321 -5.35 -14.67 12.98
N GLU A 322 -5.04 -15.79 13.61
CA GLU A 322 -5.87 -16.41 14.66
C GLU A 322 -6.16 -15.44 15.80
N ARG A 323 -5.20 -14.59 16.19
CA ARG A 323 -5.38 -13.59 17.27
C ARG A 323 -6.48 -12.55 16.99
N TRP A 324 -6.86 -12.36 15.73
CA TRP A 324 -7.93 -11.44 15.32
C TRP A 324 -9.21 -12.18 14.91
N TYR A 325 -9.06 -13.32 14.25
CA TYR A 325 -10.19 -14.08 13.72
C TYR A 325 -10.76 -15.13 14.70
N GLY A 326 -9.92 -15.63 15.61
CA GLY A 326 -10.26 -16.64 16.62
C GLY A 326 -10.14 -18.09 16.14
N ILE A 327 -9.72 -18.34 14.89
CA ILE A 327 -9.40 -19.69 14.40
C ILE A 327 -8.11 -19.68 13.58
N ASP A 328 -7.43 -20.83 13.54
CA ASP A 328 -6.30 -21.06 12.66
C ASP A 328 -6.75 -21.23 11.20
N THR A 329 -6.82 -20.09 10.48
CA THR A 329 -7.12 -20.07 9.04
C THR A 329 -5.91 -20.41 8.17
N ALA A 330 -4.72 -20.54 8.77
CA ALA A 330 -3.48 -20.85 8.06
C ALA A 330 -3.31 -22.35 7.87
N SER A 331 -3.71 -23.18 8.84
CA SER A 331 -3.52 -24.64 8.78
C SER A 331 -4.74 -25.40 8.27
N GLN A 332 -5.95 -24.84 8.38
CA GLN A 332 -7.19 -25.49 7.95
C GLN A 332 -8.07 -24.54 7.17
N TRP A 333 -8.47 -24.96 5.97
CA TRP A 333 -9.46 -24.23 5.20
C TRP A 333 -10.88 -24.75 5.48
N ILE A 334 -11.77 -23.81 5.80
CA ILE A 334 -13.21 -24.04 5.96
C ILE A 334 -13.92 -23.13 4.96
N LYS A 335 -14.82 -23.68 4.13
CA LYS A 335 -15.43 -22.96 2.99
C LYS A 335 -15.92 -21.57 3.35
N ASP A 336 -16.75 -21.45 4.37
CA ASP A 336 -17.41 -20.19 4.68
C ASP A 336 -16.89 -19.55 5.98
N ASN A 337 -15.67 -19.94 6.40
CA ASN A 337 -15.05 -19.44 7.62
C ASN A 337 -13.53 -19.22 7.41
N PRO A 338 -13.07 -18.03 6.97
CA PRO A 338 -13.83 -16.81 6.67
C PRO A 338 -14.78 -16.84 5.45
N PRO A 339 -15.75 -15.91 5.34
CA PRO A 339 -16.68 -15.83 4.22
C PRO A 339 -15.98 -15.75 2.85
N GLN A 340 -16.59 -16.28 1.79
CA GLN A 340 -15.98 -16.23 0.45
C GLN A 340 -15.83 -14.80 -0.08
N PHE A 341 -16.82 -13.95 0.20
CA PHE A 341 -16.79 -12.53 -0.11
C PHE A 341 -17.06 -11.71 1.16
N SER A 342 -16.45 -10.53 1.25
CA SER A 342 -16.86 -9.50 2.19
C SER A 342 -17.37 -8.27 1.42
N LYS A 343 -18.28 -7.53 2.04
CA LYS A 343 -19.00 -6.41 1.42
C LYS A 343 -18.55 -5.07 2.00
N ALA A 344 -18.36 -4.07 1.17
CA ALA A 344 -18.07 -2.71 1.62
C ALA A 344 -19.32 -2.02 2.18
N THR A 345 -19.10 -1.00 3.00
CA THR A 345 -20.15 -0.14 3.58
C THR A 345 -19.87 1.33 3.28
N LEU A 346 -19.22 1.61 2.13
CA LEU A 346 -18.97 2.99 1.70
C LEU A 346 -20.29 3.73 1.47
N PRO A 347 -20.35 5.05 1.71
CA PRO A 347 -21.52 5.88 1.41
C PRO A 347 -21.63 6.15 -0.11
N HIS A 348 -21.83 5.08 -0.90
CA HIS A 348 -21.76 5.08 -2.36
C HIS A 348 -22.58 6.18 -3.02
N GLU A 349 -23.85 6.34 -2.62
CA GLU A 349 -24.72 7.38 -3.18
C GLU A 349 -24.15 8.79 -2.97
N MET A 350 -23.73 9.10 -1.74
CA MET A 350 -23.15 10.40 -1.43
C MET A 350 -21.85 10.63 -2.22
N MET A 351 -20.97 9.62 -2.29
CA MET A 351 -19.70 9.71 -3.01
C MET A 351 -19.87 9.88 -4.52
N LEU A 352 -20.86 9.21 -5.12
CA LEU A 352 -21.16 9.32 -6.56
C LEU A 352 -21.77 10.67 -6.92
N LEU A 353 -22.63 11.22 -6.06
CA LEU A 353 -23.36 12.47 -6.34
C LEU A 353 -22.60 13.74 -5.92
N ALA A 354 -21.50 13.61 -5.17
CA ALA A 354 -20.75 14.74 -4.62
C ALA A 354 -19.93 15.55 -5.65
N ASN A 355 -19.86 15.13 -6.93
CA ASN A 355 -19.09 15.80 -7.97
C ASN A 355 -17.63 16.07 -7.55
N THR A 356 -16.96 15.03 -7.02
CA THR A 356 -15.61 15.15 -6.42
C THR A 356 -14.51 15.55 -7.40
N GLN A 357 -14.78 15.45 -8.70
CA GLN A 357 -13.93 15.92 -9.79
C GLN A 357 -13.90 17.46 -9.94
N ALA A 358 -14.87 18.18 -9.38
CA ALA A 358 -14.97 19.63 -9.53
C ALA A 358 -13.73 20.36 -9.01
N GLY A 359 -13.16 21.26 -9.81
CA GLY A 359 -11.95 22.01 -9.48
C GLY A 359 -10.65 21.19 -9.54
N VAL A 360 -10.70 19.93 -9.98
CA VAL A 360 -9.52 19.10 -10.18
C VAL A 360 -9.04 19.24 -11.63
N THR A 361 -7.84 19.79 -11.81
CA THR A 361 -7.23 19.88 -13.14
C THR A 361 -7.09 18.51 -13.78
N ARG A 362 -7.66 18.34 -14.97
CA ARG A 362 -7.56 17.10 -15.73
C ARG A 362 -6.12 16.92 -16.28
N PRO A 363 -5.47 15.78 -16.03
CA PRO A 363 -4.13 15.55 -16.53
C PRO A 363 -4.12 15.22 -18.03
N LEU A 364 -2.97 15.47 -18.67
CA LEU A 364 -2.76 15.30 -20.10
C LEU A 364 -3.05 13.85 -20.54
N GLY A 365 -4.03 13.66 -21.42
CA GLY A 365 -4.41 12.34 -21.96
C GLY A 365 -5.45 11.57 -21.15
N ALA A 366 -6.00 12.13 -20.07
CA ALA A 366 -7.11 11.52 -19.34
C ALA A 366 -8.44 11.58 -20.13
N THR A 367 -9.23 10.51 -20.06
CA THR A 367 -10.41 10.28 -20.92
C THR A 367 -11.73 10.14 -20.16
N SER A 368 -11.87 10.78 -19.00
CA SER A 368 -13.08 10.70 -18.16
C SER A 368 -14.24 11.55 -18.72
N GLU A 369 -15.47 11.31 -18.26
CA GLU A 369 -16.61 12.19 -18.59
C GLU A 369 -16.34 13.62 -18.09
N GLY A 370 -16.82 14.64 -18.81
CA GLY A 370 -16.61 16.06 -18.45
C GLY A 370 -15.23 16.63 -18.81
N THR A 371 -14.82 17.69 -18.10
CA THR A 371 -13.56 18.44 -18.36
C THR A 371 -12.61 18.50 -17.16
N GLU A 372 -13.04 18.01 -16.00
CA GLU A 372 -12.28 18.05 -14.75
C GLU A 372 -12.12 16.63 -14.20
N GLY A 373 -11.09 16.43 -13.37
CA GLY A 373 -10.79 15.19 -12.64
C GLY A 373 -11.02 13.89 -13.42
N PHE A 374 -11.48 12.89 -12.69
CA PHE A 374 -11.79 11.54 -13.15
C PHE A 374 -13.20 11.13 -12.79
N ASP A 375 -13.70 10.12 -13.47
CA ASP A 375 -15.00 9.52 -13.17
C ASP A 375 -14.96 8.74 -11.86
N VAL A 376 -16.11 8.61 -11.21
CA VAL A 376 -16.31 7.75 -10.04
C VAL A 376 -17.43 6.76 -10.34
N THR A 377 -17.24 5.49 -10.03
CA THR A 377 -18.29 4.45 -10.15
C THR A 377 -18.39 3.65 -8.88
N TRP A 378 -19.61 3.22 -8.57
CA TRP A 378 -19.81 2.05 -7.72
C TRP A 378 -19.35 0.83 -8.53
N HIS A 379 -18.41 0.05 -7.99
CA HIS A 379 -17.77 -1.03 -8.72
C HIS A 379 -18.25 -2.35 -8.13
N THR A 380 -19.20 -2.96 -8.85
CA THR A 380 -20.01 -4.07 -8.35
C THR A 380 -19.68 -5.41 -9.01
N ASN A 381 -18.63 -5.46 -9.85
CA ASN A 381 -18.21 -6.71 -10.47
C ASN A 381 -17.52 -7.63 -9.46
N TYR A 382 -17.56 -8.92 -9.75
CA TYR A 382 -16.78 -9.93 -9.05
C TYR A 382 -16.66 -11.19 -9.91
N ASN A 383 -15.64 -11.99 -9.64
CA ASN A 383 -15.47 -13.30 -10.25
C ASN A 383 -15.64 -14.38 -9.20
N TYR A 384 -16.24 -15.51 -9.59
CA TYR A 384 -16.54 -16.60 -8.69
C TYR A 384 -16.41 -17.96 -9.37
N PHE A 385 -16.27 -19.00 -8.55
CA PHE A 385 -16.38 -20.40 -8.93
C PHE A 385 -17.81 -20.86 -8.59
N PRO A 386 -18.67 -21.15 -9.58
CA PRO A 386 -20.02 -21.66 -9.33
C PRO A 386 -20.03 -23.00 -8.58
N ASP A 387 -19.03 -23.83 -8.87
CA ASP A 387 -18.71 -25.04 -8.13
C ASP A 387 -17.30 -24.87 -7.54
N CYS A 388 -17.21 -24.80 -6.21
CA CYS A 388 -15.94 -24.70 -5.50
C CYS A 388 -14.97 -25.85 -5.83
N ALA A 389 -15.45 -26.99 -6.34
CA ALA A 389 -14.65 -28.13 -6.78
C ALA A 389 -14.04 -27.97 -8.19
N SER A 390 -14.46 -26.95 -8.93
CA SER A 390 -14.06 -26.70 -10.32
C SER A 390 -13.10 -25.51 -10.44
N THR A 391 -12.28 -25.51 -11.49
CA THR A 391 -11.44 -24.36 -11.88
C THR A 391 -12.16 -23.43 -12.84
N ILE A 392 -13.39 -23.76 -13.25
CA ILE A 392 -14.22 -22.92 -14.12
C ILE A 392 -14.75 -21.76 -13.31
N THR A 393 -14.54 -20.55 -13.83
CA THR A 393 -14.99 -19.30 -13.22
C THR A 393 -16.11 -18.68 -14.05
N ALA A 394 -16.93 -17.90 -13.38
CA ALA A 394 -17.92 -17.02 -13.97
C ALA A 394 -17.71 -15.59 -13.44
N THR A 395 -18.29 -14.62 -14.13
CA THR A 395 -18.14 -13.20 -13.85
C THR A 395 -19.52 -12.58 -13.71
N GLN A 396 -19.70 -11.79 -12.66
CA GLN A 396 -20.74 -10.77 -12.65
C GLN A 396 -20.14 -9.45 -13.13
N PRO A 397 -20.62 -8.89 -14.26
CA PRO A 397 -20.13 -7.62 -14.75
C PRO A 397 -20.63 -6.47 -13.86
N TRP A 398 -19.93 -5.35 -13.88
CA TRP A 398 -20.42 -4.11 -13.29
C TRP A 398 -21.41 -3.43 -14.25
N HIS A 399 -22.18 -2.49 -13.71
CA HIS A 399 -23.32 -1.86 -14.40
C HIS A 399 -22.95 -0.81 -15.48
N GLY A 400 -21.68 -0.42 -15.63
CA GLY A 400 -21.26 0.51 -16.68
C GLY A 400 -21.63 1.98 -16.43
N ILE A 401 -21.95 2.35 -15.20
CA ILE A 401 -22.51 3.67 -14.84
C ILE A 401 -21.51 4.46 -14.02
N VAL A 402 -21.18 5.67 -14.44
CA VAL A 402 -20.28 6.57 -13.70
C VAL A 402 -21.02 7.84 -13.25
N ASN A 403 -20.54 8.45 -12.17
CA ASN A 403 -20.98 9.74 -11.61
C ASN A 403 -22.48 9.85 -11.29
N LYS A 404 -23.16 8.70 -11.10
CA LYS A 404 -24.58 8.61 -10.74
C LYS A 404 -24.86 7.23 -10.14
N MET A 405 -25.97 7.12 -9.42
CA MET A 405 -26.44 5.82 -8.92
C MET A 405 -26.95 4.94 -10.07
N PRO A 406 -26.54 3.65 -10.15
CA PRO A 406 -27.19 2.69 -11.03
C PRO A 406 -28.57 2.32 -10.46
N ALA A 407 -29.39 1.64 -11.29
CA ALA A 407 -30.63 1.06 -10.80
C ALA A 407 -30.30 -0.11 -9.84
N PRO A 408 -30.89 -0.19 -8.63
CA PRO A 408 -30.50 -1.18 -7.61
C PRO A 408 -30.52 -2.64 -8.09
N GLU A 409 -31.45 -3.00 -8.97
CA GLU A 409 -31.59 -4.34 -9.55
C GLU A 409 -30.39 -4.77 -10.43
N THR A 410 -29.54 -3.83 -10.83
CA THR A 410 -28.30 -4.12 -11.57
C THR A 410 -27.15 -4.56 -10.65
N VAL A 411 -27.32 -4.45 -9.34
CA VAL A 411 -26.34 -4.86 -8.34
C VAL A 411 -26.80 -6.16 -7.71
N GLN A 412 -26.04 -7.23 -7.96
CA GLN A 412 -26.35 -8.58 -7.47
C GLN A 412 -25.35 -8.96 -6.39
N ASP A 413 -25.87 -9.48 -5.27
CA ASP A 413 -25.03 -10.04 -4.21
C ASP A 413 -24.46 -11.41 -4.65
N PRO A 414 -23.20 -11.75 -4.28
CA PRO A 414 -22.67 -13.09 -4.48
C PRO A 414 -23.53 -14.18 -3.81
N ASP A 415 -23.84 -15.26 -4.55
CA ASP A 415 -24.56 -16.40 -3.98
C ASP A 415 -23.69 -17.12 -2.92
N PRO A 416 -24.21 -17.39 -1.70
CA PRO A 416 -23.46 -18.07 -0.65
C PRO A 416 -22.93 -19.47 -1.00
N SER A 417 -23.48 -20.13 -2.03
CA SER A 417 -23.00 -21.43 -2.50
C SER A 417 -21.69 -21.33 -3.29
N TRP A 418 -21.35 -20.17 -3.85
CA TRP A 418 -20.17 -19.96 -4.67
C TRP A 418 -18.88 -19.81 -3.85
N CYS A 419 -17.73 -20.04 -4.50
CA CYS A 419 -16.42 -19.66 -3.96
C CYS A 419 -15.90 -18.41 -4.70
N SER A 420 -15.20 -17.54 -3.99
CA SER A 420 -14.63 -16.34 -4.60
C SER A 420 -13.46 -16.67 -5.52
N ARG A 421 -13.38 -15.94 -6.64
CA ARG A 421 -12.17 -15.86 -7.47
C ARG A 421 -11.54 -14.49 -7.36
N SER A 422 -12.34 -13.42 -7.30
CA SER A 422 -11.87 -12.06 -7.04
C SER A 422 -13.02 -11.15 -6.68
N GLY A 423 -12.74 -10.09 -5.91
CA GLY A 423 -13.61 -8.92 -5.85
C GLY A 423 -13.52 -8.07 -7.12
N GLY A 424 -14.13 -6.89 -7.11
CA GLY A 424 -14.01 -5.93 -8.22
C GLY A 424 -12.57 -5.44 -8.41
N GLY A 425 -11.82 -5.41 -7.30
CA GLY A 425 -10.40 -5.11 -7.23
C GLY A 425 -9.42 -6.18 -7.69
N GLY A 426 -9.88 -7.34 -8.14
CA GLY A 426 -9.01 -8.46 -8.51
C GLY A 426 -8.64 -9.36 -7.33
N ASP A 427 -7.50 -10.05 -7.43
CA ASP A 427 -7.00 -11.04 -6.46
C ASP A 427 -5.57 -10.75 -5.98
N TYR A 428 -5.13 -9.50 -6.19
CA TYR A 428 -3.81 -9.03 -5.77
C TYR A 428 -3.89 -8.40 -4.37
N LEU A 429 -2.85 -7.67 -3.96
CA LEU A 429 -2.73 -7.12 -2.61
C LEU A 429 -3.74 -6.00 -2.29
N SER A 430 -4.30 -5.35 -3.30
CA SER A 430 -5.43 -4.43 -3.10
C SER A 430 -6.66 -5.17 -2.54
N ASN A 431 -6.95 -6.36 -3.10
CA ASN A 431 -8.01 -7.24 -2.62
C ASN A 431 -7.71 -7.78 -1.21
N GLU A 432 -6.46 -8.14 -0.90
CA GLU A 432 -6.05 -8.50 0.47
C GLU A 432 -6.43 -7.40 1.47
N SER A 433 -6.01 -6.15 1.18
CA SER A 433 -6.31 -5.02 2.05
C SER A 433 -7.80 -4.77 2.19
N ALA A 434 -8.52 -4.81 1.07
CA ALA A 434 -9.95 -4.55 1.04
C ALA A 434 -10.72 -5.60 1.86
N TYR A 435 -10.47 -6.89 1.57
CA TYR A 435 -11.14 -8.01 2.21
C TYR A 435 -10.89 -8.04 3.72
N ARG A 436 -9.65 -7.84 4.16
CA ARG A 436 -9.28 -7.84 5.60
C ARG A 436 -9.89 -6.66 6.34
N ASN A 437 -9.93 -5.48 5.71
CA ASN A 437 -10.53 -4.29 6.32
C ASN A 437 -12.03 -4.47 6.59
N THR A 438 -12.79 -4.93 5.59
CA THR A 438 -14.23 -5.17 5.72
C THR A 438 -14.53 -6.36 6.63
N LEU A 439 -13.74 -7.44 6.54
CA LEU A 439 -13.88 -8.57 7.46
C LEU A 439 -13.62 -8.17 8.91
N LEU A 440 -12.58 -7.38 9.19
CA LEU A 440 -12.27 -6.91 10.54
C LEU A 440 -13.38 -6.00 11.10
N ARG A 441 -13.99 -5.14 10.28
CA ARG A 441 -15.19 -4.38 10.65
C ARG A 441 -16.31 -5.33 11.09
N ASP A 442 -16.60 -6.36 10.28
CA ASP A 442 -17.70 -7.30 10.53
C ASP A 442 -17.47 -8.13 11.81
N LEU A 443 -16.24 -8.62 12.01
CA LEU A 443 -15.84 -9.36 13.22
C LEU A 443 -16.00 -8.52 14.49
N MET A 444 -15.78 -7.20 14.39
CA MET A 444 -15.91 -6.26 15.49
C MET A 444 -17.35 -5.73 15.65
N GLY A 445 -18.29 -6.19 14.83
CA GLY A 445 -19.70 -5.79 14.88
C GLY A 445 -19.91 -4.30 14.64
N ARG A 446 -19.09 -3.69 13.77
CA ARG A 446 -19.09 -2.25 13.53
C ARG A 446 -20.01 -1.89 12.37
N ASP A 447 -20.87 -0.90 12.58
CA ASP A 447 -21.67 -0.26 11.54
C ASP A 447 -21.07 1.12 11.21
N ILE A 448 -19.99 1.09 10.44
CA ILE A 448 -19.25 2.29 10.00
C ILE A 448 -18.88 2.14 8.53
N PRO A 449 -18.62 3.25 7.80
CA PRO A 449 -17.98 3.17 6.50
C PRO A 449 -16.65 2.43 6.54
N ALA A 450 -16.60 1.25 5.93
CA ALA A 450 -15.37 0.53 5.67
C ALA A 450 -15.40 -0.09 4.28
N GLY A 451 -14.30 0.06 3.54
CA GLY A 451 -14.23 -0.42 2.17
C GLY A 451 -12.91 -0.11 1.50
N HIS A 452 -12.94 -0.20 0.17
CA HIS A 452 -11.79 0.03 -0.68
C HIS A 452 -12.12 0.96 -1.82
N ILE A 453 -11.21 1.90 -2.09
CA ILE A 453 -11.27 2.79 -3.25
C ILE A 453 -10.09 2.45 -4.14
N HIS A 454 -10.36 1.86 -5.28
CA HIS A 454 -9.38 1.78 -6.35
C HIS A 454 -9.32 3.14 -7.04
N ILE A 455 -8.15 3.74 -7.10
CA ILE A 455 -7.91 5.05 -7.71
C ILE A 455 -7.31 4.88 -9.12
N PRO A 456 -7.38 5.89 -10.00
CA PRO A 456 -6.85 5.78 -11.36
C PRO A 456 -5.36 5.43 -11.40
N VAL A 457 -4.93 4.75 -12.47
CA VAL A 457 -3.50 4.56 -12.78
C VAL A 457 -2.81 5.91 -12.94
N MET A 458 -1.66 6.12 -12.30
CA MET A 458 -0.86 7.34 -12.48
C MET A 458 0.35 7.19 -13.40
N ASN A 459 0.76 5.95 -13.71
CA ASN A 459 2.05 5.65 -14.37
C ASN A 459 2.04 5.94 -15.89
N TYR A 460 1.64 7.15 -16.25
CA TYR A 460 1.62 7.68 -17.61
C TYR A 460 2.80 8.61 -17.82
N TYR A 461 3.74 8.16 -18.63
CA TYR A 461 4.86 8.96 -19.13
C TYR A 461 4.58 9.42 -20.56
N PHE A 462 5.36 10.38 -21.03
CA PHE A 462 5.42 10.71 -22.44
C PHE A 462 5.87 9.50 -23.28
N ASP A 463 5.13 9.24 -24.35
CA ASP A 463 5.31 8.08 -25.24
C ASP A 463 5.95 8.44 -26.58
N GLY A 464 6.27 9.72 -26.80
CA GLY A 464 6.88 10.21 -28.03
C GLY A 464 5.88 10.52 -29.13
N ASN A 465 4.57 10.50 -28.86
CA ASN A 465 3.53 10.89 -29.81
C ASN A 465 2.96 12.29 -29.49
N PRO A 466 3.37 13.35 -30.23
CA PRO A 466 2.87 14.71 -30.02
C PRO A 466 1.34 14.84 -30.21
N GLU A 467 0.75 14.05 -31.10
CA GLU A 467 -0.69 14.13 -31.42
C GLU A 467 -1.57 13.53 -30.31
N ALA A 468 -1.02 12.66 -29.47
CA ALA A 468 -1.70 12.11 -28.28
C ALA A 468 -1.45 12.94 -27.01
N GLY A 469 -0.98 14.18 -27.15
CA GLY A 469 -0.59 15.05 -26.04
C GLY A 469 0.73 14.62 -25.37
N GLY A 470 1.56 13.86 -26.07
CA GLY A 470 2.85 13.37 -25.59
C GLY A 470 4.01 14.35 -25.85
N GLY A 471 4.96 14.40 -24.91
CA GLY A 471 6.28 14.97 -25.07
C GLY A 471 7.31 13.94 -25.55
N VAL A 472 8.59 14.27 -25.41
CA VAL A 472 9.69 13.36 -25.75
C VAL A 472 9.68 12.15 -24.83
N ARG A 473 9.64 10.94 -25.39
CA ARG A 473 9.82 9.71 -24.61
C ARG A 473 11.26 9.61 -24.14
N ASP A 474 11.45 9.42 -22.85
CA ASP A 474 12.75 9.10 -22.25
C ASP A 474 12.59 8.01 -21.19
N ASP A 475 13.03 6.79 -21.51
CA ASP A 475 13.01 5.65 -20.61
C ASP A 475 14.06 5.78 -19.47
N ASN A 476 14.98 6.76 -19.55
CA ASN A 476 15.91 7.12 -18.46
C ASN A 476 15.38 8.23 -17.53
N ALA A 477 14.28 8.90 -17.88
CA ALA A 477 13.67 9.92 -17.04
C ALA A 477 12.94 9.30 -15.84
N ILE A 478 13.13 9.88 -14.64
CA ILE A 478 12.45 9.43 -13.41
C ILE A 478 11.05 10.04 -13.24
N THR A 479 10.77 11.14 -13.94
CA THR A 479 9.48 11.83 -13.91
C THR A 479 9.32 12.67 -15.18
N ASP A 480 8.09 13.05 -15.49
CA ASP A 480 7.72 14.06 -16.47
C ASP A 480 6.40 14.76 -16.08
N GLU A 481 6.02 15.80 -16.81
CA GLU A 481 4.80 16.58 -16.51
C GLU A 481 3.52 15.73 -16.54
N LYS A 482 3.45 14.72 -17.40
CA LYS A 482 2.27 13.86 -17.52
C LYS A 482 2.12 13.00 -16.26
N PHE A 483 3.20 12.35 -15.85
CA PHE A 483 3.26 11.54 -14.64
C PHE A 483 2.86 12.35 -13.39
N GLU A 484 3.40 13.56 -13.26
CA GLU A 484 3.10 14.44 -12.12
C GLU A 484 1.69 15.03 -12.16
N GLY A 485 1.19 15.35 -13.36
CA GLY A 485 -0.19 15.80 -13.54
C GLY A 485 -1.19 14.74 -13.09
N TYR A 486 -0.98 13.48 -13.47
CA TYR A 486 -1.82 12.36 -13.02
C TYR A 486 -1.78 12.21 -11.50
N ARG A 487 -0.60 12.19 -10.89
CA ARG A 487 -0.47 12.12 -9.42
C ARG A 487 -1.25 13.23 -8.74
N THR A 488 -1.04 14.48 -9.17
CA THR A 488 -1.67 15.67 -8.59
C THR A 488 -3.20 15.58 -8.65
N ALA A 489 -3.74 15.22 -9.81
CA ALA A 489 -5.18 15.10 -9.99
C ALA A 489 -5.79 13.97 -9.14
N ILE A 490 -5.13 12.80 -9.09
CA ILE A 490 -5.62 11.65 -8.33
C ILE A 490 -5.62 11.95 -6.82
N VAL A 491 -4.54 12.53 -6.28
CA VAL A 491 -4.46 12.89 -4.86
C VAL A 491 -5.52 13.93 -4.49
N ALA A 492 -5.70 14.96 -5.34
CA ALA A 492 -6.69 16.00 -5.11
C ALA A 492 -8.12 15.44 -5.06
N GLN A 493 -8.50 14.59 -6.02
CA GLN A 493 -9.83 13.98 -6.05
C GLN A 493 -10.02 12.91 -4.98
N GLY A 494 -8.97 12.12 -4.67
CA GLY A 494 -8.99 11.16 -3.57
C GLY A 494 -9.28 11.84 -2.22
N ARG A 495 -8.66 12.99 -1.96
CA ARG A 495 -8.98 13.82 -0.79
C ARG A 495 -10.43 14.30 -0.80
N ASN A 496 -10.97 14.69 -1.96
CA ASN A 496 -12.38 15.09 -2.06
C ASN A 496 -13.32 13.92 -1.71
N LEU A 497 -13.03 12.70 -2.18
CA LEU A 497 -13.81 11.51 -1.82
C LEU A 497 -13.75 11.21 -0.32
N LEU A 498 -12.59 11.32 0.31
CA LEU A 498 -12.46 11.11 1.76
C LEU A 498 -13.23 12.17 2.56
N LYS A 499 -13.26 13.44 2.11
CA LYS A 499 -14.11 14.46 2.72
C LYS A 499 -15.60 14.09 2.66
N VAL A 500 -16.06 13.52 1.55
CA VAL A 500 -17.45 13.07 1.42
C VAL A 500 -17.76 11.95 2.40
N VAL A 501 -16.84 11.00 2.61
CA VAL A 501 -16.99 9.99 3.66
C VAL A 501 -17.09 10.66 5.04
N GLY A 502 -16.31 11.70 5.30
CA GLY A 502 -16.43 12.49 6.53
C GLY A 502 -17.81 13.12 6.73
N GLU A 503 -18.34 13.77 5.69
CA GLU A 503 -19.69 14.37 5.71
C GLU A 503 -20.79 13.32 5.91
N SER A 504 -20.59 12.09 5.45
CA SER A 504 -21.55 10.99 5.67
C SER A 504 -21.61 10.51 7.14
N LEU A 505 -20.70 10.95 8.00
CA LEU A 505 -20.68 10.62 9.43
C LEU A 505 -21.46 11.63 10.29
N ILE A 506 -22.05 12.65 9.66
CA ILE A 506 -22.95 13.60 10.32
C ILE A 506 -24.28 12.90 10.60
N LYS A 507 -24.82 13.13 11.80
CA LYS A 507 -26.06 12.52 12.27
C LYS A 507 -27.26 13.42 12.07
#